data_AF-A0A4Y8CA67-F1
#
_entry.id   AF-A0A4Y8CA67-F1
#
_cell.length_a   1.000
_cell.length_b   1.000
_cell.length_c   1.000
_cell.angle_alpha   90.00
_cell.angle_beta   90.00
_cell.angle_gamma   90.00
#
_symmetry.space_group_name_H-M   'P 1'
#
loop_
_entity.id
_entity.type
_entity.pdbx_description
1 polymer ?
#
loop_
_entity_poly.entity_id
_entity_poly.type
_entity_poly.pdbx_seq_one_letter_code
_entity_poly.pdbx_strand_id
1 'polypeptide(L)'
;IPKSMGIAQALVESATGTSRFAREANNLFGEWTWGEKGLIPDLRHPDKKHKIKIFDSLQDSVYSYVLNLNRHFAYEKFRDARAKFASEGKEITGLEAIKTLDSYSERKGYYINLITKII
;
A
#
# COMPACT_ATOMS: atom_id res chain seq x y z
N ILE A 1 7.61 -9.14 3.31
CA ILE A 1 7.04 -8.44 2.13
C ILE A 1 8.22 -8.07 1.24
N PRO A 2 8.20 -8.34 -0.07
CA PRO A 2 9.34 -8.04 -0.93
C PRO A 2 9.64 -6.53 -0.95
N LYS A 3 10.90 -6.18 -0.74
CA LYS A 3 11.34 -4.77 -0.66
C LYS A 3 11.07 -4.02 -1.96
N SER A 4 11.38 -4.62 -3.11
CA SER A 4 11.16 -4.01 -4.42
C SER A 4 9.69 -3.64 -4.66
N MET A 5 8.76 -4.54 -4.32
CA MET A 5 7.33 -4.29 -4.42
C MET A 5 6.89 -3.13 -3.50
N GLY A 6 7.30 -3.16 -2.23
CA GLY A 6 6.95 -2.09 -1.29
C GLY A 6 7.48 -0.71 -1.72
N ILE A 7 8.71 -0.64 -2.23
CA ILE A 7 9.31 0.60 -2.74
C ILE A 7 8.55 1.08 -3.98
N ALA A 8 8.29 0.20 -4.95
CA ALA A 8 7.56 0.56 -6.17
C ALA A 8 6.15 1.10 -5.86
N GLN A 9 5.42 0.44 -4.95
CA GLN A 9 4.10 0.92 -4.51
C GLN A 9 4.23 2.26 -3.78
N ALA A 10 5.17 2.43 -2.87
CA ALA A 10 5.40 3.71 -2.20
C ALA A 10 5.70 4.83 -3.21
N LEU A 11 6.51 4.59 -4.24
CA LEU A 11 6.79 5.59 -5.29
C LEU A 11 5.52 5.98 -6.07
N VAL A 12 4.66 5.02 -6.42
CA VAL A 12 3.41 5.31 -7.14
C VAL A 12 2.41 6.03 -6.26
N GLU A 13 2.15 5.53 -5.04
CA GLU A 13 1.14 6.08 -4.14
C GLU A 13 1.51 7.47 -3.59
N SER A 14 2.81 7.75 -3.44
CA SER A 14 3.30 9.01 -2.90
C SER A 14 3.69 10.06 -3.95
N ALA A 15 3.47 9.78 -5.25
CA ALA A 15 4.02 10.59 -6.34
C ALA A 15 5.52 10.86 -6.13
N THR A 16 6.29 9.78 -5.95
CA THR A 16 7.73 9.79 -5.63
C THR A 16 8.08 10.70 -4.44
N GLY A 17 7.27 10.63 -3.38
CA GLY A 17 7.42 11.41 -2.14
C GLY A 17 6.93 12.85 -2.24
N THR A 18 6.45 13.30 -3.39
CA THR A 18 6.02 14.70 -3.58
C THR A 18 4.55 14.94 -3.26
N SER A 19 3.75 13.90 -3.03
CA SER A 19 2.34 14.08 -2.68
C SER A 19 2.19 14.86 -1.37
N ARG A 20 1.10 15.63 -1.27
CA ARG A 20 0.76 16.37 -0.05
C ARG A 20 0.61 15.41 1.15
N PHE A 21 0.04 14.23 0.93
CA PHE A 21 -0.16 13.23 1.97
C PHE A 21 1.17 12.66 2.49
N ALA A 22 2.16 12.47 1.61
CA ALA A 22 3.50 12.07 2.03
C ALA A 22 4.19 13.18 2.82
N ARG A 23 4.12 14.44 2.36
CA ARG A 23 4.82 15.58 2.97
C ARG A 23 4.22 16.09 4.28
N GLU A 24 2.90 16.16 4.37
CA GLU A 24 2.19 16.74 5.53
C GLU A 24 1.72 15.69 6.54
N ALA A 25 1.50 14.43 6.09
CA ALA A 25 0.92 13.39 6.92
C ALA A 25 1.82 12.15 7.07
N ASN A 26 3.04 12.18 6.53
CA ASN A 26 3.96 11.04 6.46
C ASN A 26 3.31 9.78 5.86
N ASN A 27 2.27 9.93 5.03
CA ASN A 27 1.44 8.83 4.55
C ASN A 27 1.84 8.44 3.12
N LEU A 28 2.73 7.46 3.01
CA LEU A 28 3.30 7.01 1.74
C LEU A 28 2.31 6.20 0.88
N PHE A 29 1.31 5.57 1.51
CA PHE A 29 0.42 4.61 0.87
C PHE A 29 -1.03 5.09 0.78
N GLY A 30 -1.27 6.38 1.05
CA GLY A 30 -2.59 7.00 0.93
C GLY A 30 -3.65 6.45 1.90
N GLU A 31 -3.25 5.90 3.04
CA GLU A 31 -4.17 5.24 3.97
C GLU A 31 -5.24 6.20 4.50
N TRP A 32 -6.49 5.76 4.46
CA TRP A 32 -7.63 6.48 5.03
C TRP A 32 -7.81 6.20 6.52
N THR A 33 -8.48 7.12 7.21
CA THR A 33 -8.95 6.97 8.58
C THR A 33 -10.33 7.60 8.74
N TRP A 34 -11.13 7.03 9.64
CA TRP A 34 -12.39 7.59 10.12
C TRP A 34 -12.30 8.10 11.56
N GLY A 35 -11.11 8.01 12.19
CA GLY A 35 -10.87 8.54 13.52
C GLY A 35 -10.95 10.07 13.57
N GLU A 36 -10.88 10.65 14.77
CA GLU A 36 -11.02 12.09 14.97
C GLU A 36 -9.91 12.91 14.32
N LYS A 37 -8.66 12.42 14.37
CA LYS A 37 -7.50 13.07 13.74
C LYS A 37 -7.28 12.56 12.32
N GLY A 38 -6.94 13.47 11.40
CA GLY A 38 -6.57 13.14 10.03
C GLY A 38 -6.54 14.38 9.14
N LEU A 39 -5.77 14.31 8.06
CA LEU A 39 -5.68 15.36 7.06
C LEU A 39 -6.90 15.28 6.12
N ILE A 40 -7.59 16.39 5.91
CA ILE A 40 -8.75 16.43 5.01
C ILE A 40 -8.23 16.56 3.57
N PRO A 41 -8.59 15.63 2.65
CA PRO A 41 -8.24 15.78 1.24
C PRO A 41 -8.92 17.01 0.64
N ASP A 42 -8.19 17.81 -0.14
CA ASP A 42 -8.72 19.05 -0.75
C ASP A 42 -9.87 18.78 -1.72
N LEU A 43 -9.81 17.65 -2.43
CA LEU A 43 -10.82 17.22 -3.41
C LEU A 43 -11.77 16.16 -2.84
N ARG A 44 -11.91 16.07 -1.51
CA ARG A 44 -12.83 15.11 -0.90
C ARG A 44 -14.27 15.46 -1.29
N HIS A 45 -14.97 14.51 -1.92
CA HIS A 45 -16.38 14.69 -2.26
C HIS A 45 -17.22 14.95 -0.97
N PRO A 46 -18.22 15.86 -0.99
CA PRO A 46 -18.94 16.28 0.22
C PRO A 46 -19.61 15.17 1.02
N ASP A 47 -19.96 14.05 0.37
CA ASP A 47 -20.58 12.87 1.00
C ASP A 47 -19.57 11.99 1.75
N LYS A 48 -18.25 12.16 1.51
CA LYS A 48 -17.21 11.34 2.12
C LYS A 48 -16.78 11.94 3.45
N LYS A 49 -16.76 11.09 4.48
CA LYS A 49 -16.32 11.45 5.84
C LYS A 49 -14.91 10.96 6.18
N HIS A 50 -14.27 10.18 5.30
CA HIS A 50 -12.90 9.72 5.52
C HIS A 50 -11.92 10.89 5.51
N LYS A 51 -10.79 10.69 6.16
CA LYS A 51 -9.62 11.57 6.17
C LYS A 51 -8.39 10.75 5.78
N ILE A 52 -7.30 11.42 5.47
CA ILE A 52 -6.00 10.77 5.31
C ILE A 52 -5.40 10.58 6.70
N LYS A 53 -4.95 9.37 6.98
CA LYS A 53 -4.27 9.03 8.23
C LYS A 53 -2.97 9.84 8.31
N ILE A 54 -2.72 10.44 9.47
CA ILE A 54 -1.47 11.12 9.80
C ILE A 54 -0.61 10.15 10.59
N PHE A 55 0.65 10.03 10.20
CA PHE A 55 1.65 9.22 10.87
C PHE A 55 2.72 10.11 11.50
N ASP A 56 3.28 9.67 12.63
CA ASP A 56 4.35 10.39 13.32
C ASP A 56 5.66 10.36 12.52
N SER A 57 5.88 9.29 11.76
CA SER A 57 7.01 9.15 10.84
C SER A 57 6.66 8.38 9.56
N LEU A 58 7.51 8.49 8.53
CA LEU A 58 7.42 7.66 7.32
C LEU A 58 7.50 6.16 7.67
N GLN A 59 8.26 5.82 8.70
CA GLN A 59 8.43 4.44 9.15
C GLN A 59 7.10 3.86 9.69
N ASP A 60 6.30 4.68 10.37
CA ASP A 60 4.98 4.25 10.86
C ASP A 60 3.99 3.99 9.72
N SER A 61 4.07 4.78 8.64
CA SER A 61 3.31 4.50 7.42
C SER A 61 3.72 3.18 6.78
N VAL A 62 5.03 2.89 6.73
CA VAL A 62 5.53 1.59 6.26
C VAL A 62 5.04 0.44 7.15
N TYR A 63 5.08 0.59 8.48
CA TYR A 63 4.57 -0.43 9.38
C TYR A 63 3.07 -0.69 9.20
N SER A 64 2.28 0.36 9.01
CA SER A 64 0.84 0.27 8.77
C SER A 64 0.54 -0.47 7.46
N TYR A 65 1.25 -0.13 6.38
CA TYR A 65 1.15 -0.81 5.09
C TYR A 65 1.53 -2.29 5.18
N VAL A 66 2.65 -2.61 5.84
CA VAL A 66 3.10 -3.99 6.04
C VAL A 66 2.08 -4.76 6.85
N LEU A 67 1.55 -4.17 7.92
CA LEU A 67 0.53 -4.79 8.75
C LEU A 67 -0.74 -5.06 7.95
N ASN A 68 -1.21 -4.09 7.15
CA ASN A 68 -2.40 -4.22 6.31
C ASN A 68 -2.31 -5.43 5.37
N LEU A 69 -1.20 -5.57 4.63
CA LEU A 69 -0.97 -6.71 3.75
C LEU A 69 -0.92 -8.06 4.49
N ASN A 70 -0.49 -8.06 5.76
CA ASN A 70 -0.42 -9.28 6.57
C ASN A 70 -1.70 -9.62 7.35
N ARG A 71 -2.70 -8.74 7.40
CA ARG A 71 -3.92 -8.99 8.22
C ARG A 71 -5.23 -8.90 7.47
N HIS A 72 -5.32 -8.06 6.44
CA HIS A 72 -6.61 -7.74 5.83
C HIS A 72 -7.07 -8.89 4.94
N PHE A 73 -8.36 -9.25 5.00
CA PHE A 73 -8.92 -10.40 4.25
C PHE A 73 -8.70 -10.28 2.74
N ALA A 74 -8.76 -9.06 2.20
CA ALA A 74 -8.52 -8.79 0.77
C ALA A 74 -7.13 -9.23 0.26
N TYR A 75 -6.15 -9.44 1.16
CA TYR A 75 -4.79 -9.85 0.81
C TYR A 75 -4.47 -11.28 1.25
N GLU A 76 -5.48 -12.13 1.43
CA GLU A 76 -5.30 -13.56 1.73
C GLU A 76 -4.45 -14.26 0.67
N LYS A 77 -4.75 -14.07 -0.63
CA LYS A 77 -3.96 -14.64 -1.73
C LYS A 77 -2.48 -14.28 -1.68
N PHE A 78 -2.15 -13.07 -1.22
CA PHE A 78 -0.76 -12.63 -1.02
C PHE A 78 -0.08 -13.42 0.11
N ARG A 79 -0.79 -13.67 1.20
CA ARG A 79 -0.27 -14.47 2.32
C ARG A 79 -0.12 -15.93 1.95
N ASP A 80 -1.08 -16.50 1.22
CA ASP A 80 -1.03 -17.89 0.76
C ASP A 80 0.13 -18.13 -0.20
N ALA A 81 0.33 -17.22 -1.17
CA ALA A 81 1.46 -17.29 -2.08
C ALA A 81 2.79 -17.21 -1.33
N ARG A 82 2.89 -16.32 -0.33
CA ARG A 82 4.07 -16.24 0.54
C ARG A 82 4.32 -17.52 1.33
N ALA A 83 3.27 -18.12 1.90
CA ALA A 83 3.37 -19.36 2.65
C ALA A 83 3.81 -20.52 1.76
N LYS A 84 3.29 -20.60 0.53
CA LYS A 84 3.71 -21.59 -0.47
C LYS A 84 5.20 -21.47 -0.79
N PHE A 85 5.69 -20.28 -1.13
CA PHE A 85 7.12 -20.05 -1.39
C PHE A 85 7.98 -20.44 -0.17
N ALA A 86 7.55 -20.06 1.03
CA ALA A 86 8.25 -20.41 2.26
C ALA A 86 8.33 -21.93 2.50
N SER A 87 7.26 -22.68 2.20
CA SER A 87 7.28 -24.15 2.29
C SER A 87 8.26 -24.82 1.31
N GLU A 88 8.61 -24.13 0.23
CA GLU A 88 9.63 -24.56 -0.73
C GLU A 88 11.05 -24.05 -0.38
N GLY A 89 11.22 -23.38 0.77
CA GLY A 89 12.49 -22.78 1.17
C GLY A 89 12.88 -21.55 0.33
N LYS A 90 11.92 -20.90 -0.33
CA LYS A 90 12.14 -19.73 -1.20
C LYS A 90 11.49 -18.48 -0.62
N GLU A 91 12.04 -17.33 -0.97
CA GLU A 91 11.36 -16.04 -0.76
C GLU A 91 10.51 -15.69 -1.99
N ILE A 92 9.30 -15.16 -1.77
CA ILE A 92 8.51 -14.61 -2.87
C ILE A 92 9.20 -13.35 -3.43
N THR A 93 9.28 -13.23 -4.75
CA THR A 93 9.83 -12.03 -5.39
C THR A 93 8.78 -10.92 -5.44
N GLY A 94 9.19 -9.67 -5.70
CA GLY A 94 8.25 -8.57 -5.88
C GLY A 94 7.29 -8.78 -7.06
N LEU A 95 7.80 -9.34 -8.17
CA LEU A 95 7.02 -9.66 -9.36
C LEU A 95 5.98 -10.75 -9.12
N GLU A 96 6.30 -11.76 -8.31
CA GLU A 96 5.33 -12.80 -7.94
C GLU A 96 4.31 -12.28 -6.92
N ALA A 97 4.75 -11.46 -5.96
CA ALA A 97 3.87 -10.90 -4.94
C ALA A 97 2.81 -9.95 -5.52
N ILE A 98 3.18 -9.02 -6.41
CA ILE A 98 2.24 -8.00 -6.91
C ILE A 98 1.07 -8.60 -7.69
N LYS A 99 1.27 -9.75 -8.37
CA LYS A 99 0.23 -10.50 -9.09
C LYS A 99 -0.92 -10.94 -8.17
N THR A 100 -0.68 -11.02 -6.86
CA THR A 100 -1.67 -11.45 -5.88
C THR A 100 -2.47 -10.30 -5.26
N LEU A 101 -2.11 -9.05 -5.55
CA LEU A 101 -2.67 -7.84 -4.95
C LEU A 101 -3.74 -7.15 -5.81
N ASP A 102 -4.58 -7.92 -6.53
CA ASP A 102 -5.64 -7.36 -7.40
C ASP A 102 -6.61 -6.45 -6.64
N SER A 103 -6.89 -6.74 -5.37
CA SER A 103 -7.76 -5.94 -4.51
C SER A 103 -7.09 -4.72 -3.89
N TYR A 104 -5.81 -4.46 -4.17
CA TYR A 104 -5.10 -3.31 -3.61
C TYR A 104 -5.53 -1.99 -4.27
N SER A 105 -5.84 -2.02 -5.56
CA SER A 105 -6.24 -0.84 -6.32
C SER A 105 -7.51 -1.11 -7.11
N GLU A 106 -8.39 -0.11 -7.18
CA GLU A 106 -9.58 -0.14 -8.05
C GLU A 106 -9.20 -0.31 -9.53
N ARG A 107 -7.96 0.01 -9.90
CA ARG A 107 -7.40 -0.16 -11.26
C ARG A 107 -6.95 -1.60 -11.55
N LYS A 108 -7.02 -2.52 -10.57
CA LYS A 108 -6.81 -3.98 -10.72
C LYS A 108 -5.54 -4.31 -11.53
N GLY A 109 -5.67 -5.12 -12.59
CA GLY A 109 -4.56 -5.52 -13.45
C GLY A 109 -3.75 -4.37 -14.06
N TYR A 110 -4.34 -3.19 -14.30
CA TYR A 110 -3.56 -2.03 -14.74
C TYR A 110 -2.54 -1.62 -13.66
N TYR A 111 -2.96 -1.61 -12.40
CA TYR A 111 -2.08 -1.28 -11.28
C TYR A 111 -0.95 -2.30 -11.16
N ILE A 112 -1.26 -3.60 -11.26
CA ILE A 112 -0.27 -4.68 -11.24
C ILE A 112 0.77 -4.48 -12.34
N ASN A 113 0.33 -4.16 -13.56
CA ASN A 113 1.22 -3.90 -14.70
C ASN A 113 2.09 -2.66 -14.49
N LEU A 114 1.54 -1.59 -13.90
CA LEU A 114 2.30 -0.38 -13.58
C LEU A 114 3.42 -0.68 -12.59
N ILE A 115 3.11 -1.35 -11.47
CA ILE A 115 4.10 -1.69 -10.44
C ILE A 115 5.15 -2.67 -11.00
N THR A 116 4.73 -3.62 -11.83
CA THR A 116 5.63 -4.57 -12.51
C THR A 116 6.67 -3.87 -13.41
N LYS A 117 6.34 -2.73 -14.01
CA LYS A 117 7.28 -1.95 -14.85
C LYS A 117 8.30 -1.14 -14.03
N ILE A 118 8.02 -0.90 -12.75
CA ILE A 118 8.89 -0.13 -11.86
C ILE A 118 9.87 -1.04 -11.12
N ILE A 119 9.46 -2.28 -10.82
CA ILE A 119 10.30 -3.34 -10.26
C ILE A 119 11.31 -3.81 -11.30
#